data_AF-T1CKD9-F1
#
_entry.id   AF-T1CKD9-F1
#
_cell.length_a   1.000
_cell.length_b   1.000
_cell.length_c   1.000
_cell.angle_alpha   90.00
_cell.angle_beta   90.00
_cell.angle_gamma   90.00
#
_symmetry.space_group_name_H-M   'P 1'
#
loop_
_entity.id
_entity.type
_entity.pdbx_description
1 polymer ?
#
loop_
_entity_poly.entity_id
_entity_poly.type
_entity_poly.pdbx_seq_one_letter_code
_entity_poly.pdbx_strand_id
1 'polypeptide(L)' 'MSESFAELLEESLSQTQLNPGSIIKARVISINPDVVIVNAGLKSEGVIPIDQFRDDGGSVQ' A
#
# COMPACT_ATOMS: atom_id res chain seq x y z
N MET A 1 -18.40 13.16 24.71
CA MET A 1 -17.42 13.86 23.89
C MET A 1 -17.59 13.32 22.48
N SER A 2 -18.45 13.99 21.73
CA SER A 2 -18.80 13.68 20.36
C SER A 2 -17.75 14.31 19.46
N GLU A 3 -16.74 13.55 19.06
CA GLU A 3 -15.85 13.95 17.98
C GLU A 3 -16.73 14.26 16.76
N SER A 4 -16.60 15.47 16.21
CA SER A 4 -17.38 15.89 15.06
C SER A 4 -16.90 15.08 13.86
N PHE A 5 -17.82 14.54 13.05
CA PHE A 5 -17.47 13.87 11.79
C PHE A 5 -16.50 14.71 10.93
N ALA A 6 -16.59 16.04 11.04
CA ALA A 6 -15.66 16.96 10.38
C ALA A 6 -14.20 16.77 10.85
N GLU A 7 -13.96 16.64 12.16
CA GLU A 7 -12.62 16.48 12.73
C GLU A 7 -12.01 15.12 12.34
N LEU A 8 -12.78 14.03 12.47
CA LEU A 8 -12.34 12.69 12.08
C LEU A 8 -12.09 12.57 10.56
N LEU A 9 -12.89 13.27 9.75
CA LEU A 9 -12.69 13.32 8.29
C LEU A 9 -11.43 14.10 7.93
N GLU A 10 -11.19 15.24 8.60
CA GLU A 10 -10.03 16.09 8.35
C GLU A 10 -8.72 15.41 8.77
N GLU A 11 -8.72 14.64 9.86
CA GLU A 11 -7.61 13.76 10.24
C GLU A 11 -7.36 12.64 9.21
N SER A 12 -8.41 11.99 8.72
CA SER A 12 -8.29 10.93 7.71
C SER A 12 -7.74 11.45 6.37
N LEU A 13 -8.18 12.63 5.94
CA LEU A 13 -7.69 13.29 4.72
C LEU A 13 -6.23 13.74 4.88
N SER A 14 -5.85 14.24 6.05
CA SER A 14 -4.48 14.68 6.34
C SER A 14 -3.48 13.52 6.36
N GLN A 15 -3.87 12.35 6.87
CA GLN A 15 -3.05 11.13 6.79
C GLN A 15 -2.91 10.61 5.35
N THR A 16 -3.84 10.96 4.46
CA THR A 16 -3.82 10.57 3.04
C THR A 16 -3.06 11.59 2.19
N GLN A 17 -1.94 12.09 2.69
CA GLN A 17 -1.02 12.89 1.89
C GLN A 17 -0.29 12.01 0.88
N LEU A 18 -0.91 11.88 -0.31
CA LEU A 18 -0.34 11.21 -1.48
C LEU A 18 0.75 12.09 -2.12
N ASN A 19 1.83 12.33 -1.39
CA ASN A 19 2.97 13.06 -1.92
C ASN A 19 3.79 12.13 -2.84
N PRO A 20 4.26 12.60 -4.00
CA PRO A 20 5.16 11.84 -4.86
C PRO A 20 6.42 11.44 -4.09
N GLY A 21 6.78 10.16 -4.11
CA GLY A 21 7.95 9.63 -3.41
C GLY A 21 7.71 9.23 -1.95
N SER A 22 6.47 9.28 -1.45
CA SER A 22 6.14 8.73 -0.13
C SER A 22 6.10 7.20 -0.14
N ILE A 23 6.67 6.60 0.91
CA ILE A 23 6.59 5.16 1.16
C ILE A 23 5.24 4.86 1.82
N ILE A 24 4.44 4.00 1.19
CA ILE A 24 3.12 3.61 1.68
C ILE A 24 3.09 2.12 2.01
N LYS A 25 2.25 1.73 2.97
CA LYS A 25 2.02 0.33 3.29
C LYS A 25 0.99 -0.25 2.31
N ALA A 26 1.31 -1.38 1.71
CA ALA A 26 0.41 -2.11 0.83
C ALA A 26 0.16 -3.52 1.37
N ARG A 27 -1.03 -4.07 1.07
CA ARG A 27 -1.39 -5.45 1.36
C ARG A 27 -1.25 -6.28 0.10
N VAL A 28 -0.57 -7.42 0.19
CA VAL A 28 -0.52 -8.42 -0.88
C VAL A 28 -1.90 -9.07 -1.01
N ILE A 29 -2.50 -8.98 -2.18
CA ILE A 29 -3.78 -9.63 -2.50
C ILE A 29 -3.53 -10.98 -3.16
N SER A 30 -2.57 -11.05 -4.08
CA SER A 30 -2.27 -12.26 -4.83
C SER A 30 -0.80 -12.34 -5.21
N ILE A 31 -0.28 -13.57 -5.28
CA ILE A 31 1.09 -13.89 -5.67
C ILE A 31 0.99 -14.84 -6.85
N ASN A 32 1.41 -14.38 -8.02
CA ASN A 32 1.53 -15.17 -9.23
C ASN A 32 3.01 -15.56 -9.43
N PRO A 33 3.31 -16.55 -10.29
CA PRO A 33 4.68 -17.00 -10.53
C PRO A 33 5.64 -15.89 -11.00
N ASP A 34 5.12 -14.90 -11.72
CA ASP A 34 5.93 -13.82 -12.31
C ASP A 34 5.73 -12.46 -11.61
N VAL A 35 4.56 -12.25 -10.98
CA VAL A 35 4.14 -10.95 -10.44
C VAL A 35 3.40 -11.08 -9.12
N VAL A 36 3.55 -10.08 -8.26
CA VAL A 36 2.82 -9.90 -7.02
C VAL A 36 1.87 -8.71 -7.19
N ILE A 37 0.61 -8.93 -6.84
CA ILE A 37 -0.45 -7.91 -6.89
C ILE A 37 -0.66 -7.38 -5.48
N VAL A 38 -0.43 -6.08 -5.31
CA VAL A 38 -0.57 -5.39 -4.02
C VAL A 38 -1.63 -4.29 -4.09
N ASN A 39 -2.35 -4.10 -2.99
CA ASN A 39 -3.29 -2.99 -2.84
C ASN A 39 -2.81 -2.06 -1.72
N ALA A 40 -2.57 -0.80 -2.08
CA ALA A 40 -2.08 0.22 -1.17
C ALA A 40 -3.18 1.23 -0.75
N GLY A 41 -4.46 0.86 -0.89
CA GLY A 41 -5.57 1.80 -0.65
C GLY A 41 -5.71 2.90 -1.70
N LEU A 42 -5.11 2.71 -2.88
CA LEU A 42 -5.16 3.65 -4.02
C LEU A 42 -6.24 3.21 -5.04
N LYS A 43 -6.47 4.06 -6.05
CA LYS A 43 -7.43 3.79 -7.14
C LYS A 43 -7.05 2.57 -8.01
N SER A 44 -5.80 2.14 -7.97
CA SER A 44 -5.30 1.03 -8.80
C SER A 44 -4.42 0.10 -7.97
N GLU A 45 -4.47 -1.19 -8.31
CA GLU A 45 -3.55 -2.19 -7.76
C GLU A 45 -2.13 -1.96 -8.30
N GLY A 46 -1.14 -2.19 -7.44
CA GLY A 46 0.26 -2.25 -7.83
C GLY A 46 0.60 -3.64 -8.34
N VAL A 47 1.20 -3.71 -9.53
CA VAL A 47 1.77 -4.95 -10.07
C VAL A 47 3.29 -4.83 -9.96
N ILE A 48 3.90 -5.72 -9.21
CA ILE A 48 5.33 -5.71 -8.92
C ILE A 48 5.91 -7.06 -9.33
N PRO A 49 6.99 -7.13 -10.11
CA PRO A 49 7.65 -8.40 -10.44
C PRO A 49 8.07 -9.16 -9.19
N ILE A 50 7.92 -10.49 -9.20
CA ILE A 50 8.27 -11.32 -8.04
C ILE A 50 9.75 -11.18 -7.63
N ASP A 51 10.63 -10.86 -8.58
CA ASP A 51 12.05 -10.63 -8.30
C ASP A 51 12.32 -9.47 -7.33
N GLN A 52 11.39 -8.52 -7.20
CA GLN A 52 11.50 -7.44 -6.21
C GLN A 52 11.13 -7.88 -4.79
N PHE A 53 10.54 -9.06 -4.64
CA PHE A 53 10.23 -9.67 -3.34
C PHE A 53 11.21 -10.80 -2.99
N ARG A 54 12.20 -11.05 -3.85
CA ARG A 54 13.26 -12.00 -3.56
C ARG A 54 14.33 -11.30 -2.73
N ASP A 55 14.58 -11.83 -1.54
CA ASP A 55 15.72 -11.41 -0.71
C ASP A 55 17.06 -11.86 -1.35
N ASP A 56 18.20 -11.39 -0.84
CA ASP A 56 19.55 -11.78 -1.33
C ASP A 56 19.77 -13.31 -1.36
N GLY A 57 19.02 -14.06 -0.53
CA GLY A 57 19.00 -15.53 -0.49
C GLY A 57 17.97 -16.22 -1.41
N GLY A 58 17.24 -15.48 -2.25
CA GLY A 58 16.25 -16.01 -3.20
C GLY A 58 14.91 -16.45 -2.58
N SER A 59 14.68 -16.17 -1.29
CA SER A 59 13.42 -16.46 -0.59
C SER A 59 12.45 -15.28 -0.70
N VAL A 60 11.16 -15.57 -0.88
CA VAL A 60 10.08 -14.56 -0.89
C VAL A 60 9.56 -14.42 0.54
N GLN A 61 9.58 -13.21 1.11
CA GLN A 61 9.04 -12.89 2.45
C GLN A 61 7.88 -11.89 2.38
#